data_AF-A0A7W1JHD5-F1
#
_entry.id   AF-A0A7W1JHD5-F1
#
_cell.length_a   1.000
_cell.length_b   1.000
_cell.length_c   1.000
_cell.angle_alpha   90.00
_cell.angle_beta   90.00
_cell.angle_gamma   90.00
#
_symmetry.space_group_name_H-M   'P 1'
#
loop_
_entity.id
_entity.type
_entity.pdbx_description
1 polymer ?
#
loop_
_entity_poly.entity_id
_entity_poly.type
_entity_poly.pdbx_seq_one_letter_code
_entity_poly.pdbx_strand_id
1 'polypeptide(L)'
;MTEADNTATQREPAAEQMLDDRGTGTREGLEFLKRLRDGGFDADNEKFALALGRPLEEIEAWMDGSQPPDDDIIMKARGIAQQRGVSSE
;
A
#
# COMPACT_ATOMS: atom_id res chain seq x y z
N MET A 1 -17.07 52.82 -17.88
CA MET A 1 -17.72 51.53 -17.60
C MET A 1 -16.63 50.60 -17.16
N THR A 2 -16.55 50.36 -15.85
CA THR A 2 -15.65 49.40 -15.24
C THR A 2 -16.44 48.11 -15.13
N GLU A 3 -16.17 47.14 -15.98
CA GLU A 3 -16.75 45.80 -15.88
C GLU A 3 -15.70 44.84 -15.34
N ALA A 4 -16.17 44.05 -14.40
CA ALA A 4 -15.40 43.32 -13.41
C ALA A 4 -14.80 42.05 -14.01
N ASP A 5 -13.48 41.92 -13.94
CA ASP A 5 -12.81 40.62 -14.08
C ASP A 5 -12.93 39.88 -12.75
N ASN A 6 -14.07 39.23 -12.56
CA ASN A 6 -14.35 38.33 -11.45
C ASN A 6 -14.76 36.97 -12.00
N THR A 7 -13.76 36.20 -12.43
CA THR A 7 -13.89 34.75 -12.59
C THR A 7 -12.93 34.06 -11.63
N ALA A 8 -13.29 34.12 -10.35
CA ALA A 8 -12.92 33.12 -9.37
C ALA A 8 -13.54 31.78 -9.81
N THR A 9 -12.87 31.07 -10.71
CA THR A 9 -13.16 29.66 -10.97
C THR A 9 -12.70 28.85 -9.77
N GLN A 10 -13.64 28.04 -9.32
CA GLN A 10 -13.68 27.36 -8.06
C GLN A 10 -12.75 26.15 -8.06
N ARG A 11 -12.09 25.95 -6.92
CA ARG A 11 -11.63 24.70 -6.31
C ARG A 11 -11.86 23.44 -7.15
N GLU A 12 -10.80 22.95 -7.76
CA GLU A 12 -10.56 21.52 -7.79
C GLU A 12 -9.67 21.19 -6.59
N PRO A 13 -10.15 20.50 -5.55
CA PRO A 13 -9.23 19.73 -4.75
C PRO A 13 -8.81 18.57 -5.66
N ALA A 14 -7.65 18.69 -6.29
CA ALA A 14 -6.92 17.53 -6.78
C ALA A 14 -6.47 16.73 -5.54
N ALA A 15 -7.45 16.12 -4.90
CA ALA A 15 -7.32 15.37 -3.67
C ALA A 15 -7.37 13.89 -4.01
N GLU A 16 -6.41 13.41 -4.80
CA GLU A 16 -6.12 11.98 -4.77
C GLU A 16 -4.62 11.80 -4.87
N GLN A 17 -4.02 11.85 -3.69
CA GLN A 17 -2.85 11.05 -3.35
C GLN A 17 -1.64 11.40 -4.22
N MET A 18 -1.06 12.57 -3.93
CA MET A 18 0.40 12.68 -3.99
C MET A 18 0.96 11.49 -3.21
N LEU A 19 1.35 10.46 -3.95
CA LEU A 19 2.10 9.32 -3.43
C LEU A 19 3.23 9.90 -2.57
N ASP A 20 3.22 9.53 -1.30
CA ASP A 20 4.18 9.97 -0.30
C ASP A 20 5.54 9.36 -0.61
N ASP A 21 6.25 9.99 -1.54
CA ASP A 21 7.48 9.55 -2.20
C ASP A 21 8.73 9.59 -1.28
N ARG A 22 8.55 9.65 0.04
CA ARG A 22 9.66 9.80 1.00
C ARG A 22 9.47 8.96 2.26
N GLY A 23 9.69 7.64 2.13
CA GLY A 23 10.07 6.76 3.24
C GLY A 23 8.94 6.33 4.21
N THR A 24 7.78 6.98 4.19
CA THR A 24 6.60 6.53 4.93
C THR A 24 5.97 5.30 4.26
N GLY A 25 5.97 5.24 2.93
CA GLY A 25 5.41 4.14 2.14
C GLY A 25 6.06 2.78 2.41
N THR A 26 7.36 2.74 2.68
CA THR A 26 8.07 1.47 2.98
C THR A 26 7.67 0.90 4.33
N ARG A 27 7.62 1.74 5.38
CA ARG A 27 7.27 1.26 6.73
C ARG A 27 5.78 0.93 6.83
N GLU A 28 4.92 1.79 6.28
CA GLU A 28 3.48 1.53 6.24
C GLU A 28 3.14 0.34 5.36
N GLY A 29 3.82 0.18 4.22
CA GLY A 29 3.70 -0.98 3.35
C GLY A 29 4.09 -2.27 4.06
N LEU A 30 5.20 -2.27 4.79
CA LEU A 30 5.68 -3.43 5.54
C LEU A 30 4.75 -3.80 6.71
N GLU A 31 4.23 -2.82 7.44
CA GLU A 31 3.20 -3.04 8.46
C GLU A 31 1.89 -3.57 7.86
N PHE A 32 1.50 -3.06 6.69
CA PHE A 32 0.36 -3.59 5.94
C PHE A 32 0.57 -5.05 5.51
N LEU A 33 1.75 -5.41 4.99
CA LEU A 33 2.08 -6.79 4.62
C LEU A 33 2.02 -7.72 5.83
N LYS A 34 2.53 -7.29 7.00
CA LYS A 34 2.42 -8.07 8.25
C LYS A 34 0.97 -8.33 8.64
N ARG A 35 0.13 -7.28 8.66
CA ARG A 35 -1.31 -7.42 8.96
C ARG A 35 -2.01 -8.36 7.98
N LEU A 36 -1.70 -8.24 6.69
CA LEU A 36 -2.26 -9.11 5.67
C LEU A 36 -1.83 -10.56 5.87
N ARG A 37 -0.55 -10.82 6.13
CA ARG A 37 -0.05 -12.17 6.44
C ARG A 37 -0.76 -12.73 7.68
N ASP A 38 -0.81 -11.97 8.75
CA ASP A 38 -1.32 -12.44 10.03
C ASP A 38 -2.84 -12.71 9.97
N GLY A 39 -3.61 -11.78 9.39
CA GLY A 39 -5.06 -11.87 9.30
C GLY A 39 -5.58 -12.67 8.10
N GLY A 40 -4.83 -12.68 6.99
CA GLY A 40 -5.26 -13.32 5.75
C GLY A 40 -4.61 -14.68 5.49
N PHE A 41 -3.53 -15.02 6.19
CA PHE A 41 -2.70 -16.20 5.92
C PHE A 41 -2.28 -16.95 7.19
N ASP A 42 -2.99 -16.79 8.31
CA ASP A 42 -2.67 -17.47 9.58
C ASP A 42 -1.24 -17.21 10.09
N ALA A 43 -0.68 -16.02 9.80
CA ALA A 43 0.72 -15.68 10.08
C ALA A 43 1.75 -16.61 9.41
N ASP A 44 1.36 -17.33 8.36
CA ASP A 44 2.18 -18.29 7.63
C ASP A 44 2.89 -17.63 6.44
N ASN A 45 4.23 -17.56 6.51
CA ASN A 45 5.04 -16.95 5.47
C ASN A 45 4.97 -17.74 4.14
N GLU A 46 4.86 -19.07 4.18
CA GLU A 46 4.81 -19.91 2.97
C GLU A 46 3.49 -19.69 2.22
N LYS A 47 2.36 -19.68 2.92
CA LYS A 47 1.05 -19.37 2.31
C LYS A 47 1.03 -17.97 1.74
N PHE A 48 1.65 -17.01 2.43
CA PHE A 48 1.71 -15.63 1.97
C PHE A 48 2.59 -15.47 0.72
N ALA A 49 3.76 -16.13 0.71
CA ALA A 49 4.65 -16.22 -0.44
C ALA A 49 3.93 -16.77 -1.68
N LEU A 50 3.18 -17.86 -1.50
CA LEU A 50 2.41 -18.50 -2.58
C LEU A 50 1.36 -17.56 -3.19
N ALA A 51 0.64 -16.78 -2.38
CA ALA A 51 -0.37 -15.87 -2.91
C ALA A 51 0.21 -14.61 -3.56
N LEU A 52 1.35 -14.13 -3.08
CA LEU A 52 2.06 -13.02 -3.74
C LEU A 52 2.79 -13.49 -5.01
N GLY A 53 3.06 -14.79 -5.12
CA GLY A 53 3.86 -15.39 -6.18
C GLY A 53 5.33 -15.01 -6.04
N ARG A 54 5.83 -15.01 -4.81
CA ARG A 54 7.18 -14.57 -4.43
C ARG A 54 7.90 -15.68 -3.67
N PRO A 55 9.24 -15.74 -3.72
CA PRO A 55 10.00 -16.70 -2.93
C PRO A 55 9.85 -16.41 -1.43
N LEU A 56 9.98 -17.46 -0.61
CA LEU A 56 9.83 -17.35 0.84
C LEU A 56 10.88 -16.41 1.44
N GLU A 57 12.10 -16.45 0.91
CA GLU A 57 13.23 -15.64 1.35
C GLU A 57 12.97 -14.14 1.18
N GLU A 58 12.26 -13.73 0.13
CA GLU A 58 11.83 -12.34 -0.05
C GLU A 58 10.80 -11.94 1.03
N ILE A 59 9.85 -12.83 1.33
CA ILE A 59 8.88 -12.58 2.41
C ILE A 59 9.61 -12.44 3.74
N GLU A 60 10.52 -13.35 4.06
CA GLU A 60 11.30 -13.30 5.30
C GLU A 60 12.10 -12.01 5.42
N ALA A 61 12.74 -11.56 4.34
CA ALA A 61 13.50 -10.31 4.28
C ALA A 61 12.61 -9.06 4.47
N TRP A 62 11.33 -9.13 4.08
CA TRP A 62 10.37 -8.05 4.39
C TRP A 62 9.87 -8.13 5.83
N MET A 63 9.69 -9.33 6.36
CA MET A 63 9.15 -9.52 7.72
C MET A 63 10.17 -9.17 8.81
N ASP A 64 11.45 -9.44 8.56
CA ASP A 64 12.56 -9.08 9.44
C ASP A 64 13.06 -7.63 9.24
N GLY A 65 12.65 -6.98 8.14
CA GLY A 65 13.03 -5.62 7.79
C GLY A 65 14.40 -5.48 7.14
N SER A 66 15.03 -6.60 6.74
CA SER A 66 16.31 -6.65 6.03
C SER A 66 16.21 -6.06 4.63
N GLN A 67 15.05 -6.16 3.98
CA GLN A 67 14.77 -5.57 2.68
C GLN A 67 13.40 -4.87 2.65
N PRO A 68 13.30 -3.71 1.98
CA PRO A 68 12.01 -3.09 1.74
C PRO A 68 11.22 -3.87 0.67
N PRO A 69 9.88 -3.99 0.80
CA PRO A 69 9.06 -4.47 -0.30
C PRO A 69 8.97 -3.42 -1.41
N ASP A 70 8.83 -3.87 -2.65
CA ASP A 70 8.56 -2.99 -3.79
C ASP A 70 7.10 -2.50 -3.79
N ASP A 71 6.86 -1.32 -4.34
CA ASP A 71 5.50 -0.73 -4.41
C ASP A 71 4.50 -1.60 -5.17
N ASP A 72 4.96 -2.33 -6.19
CA ASP A 72 4.14 -3.31 -6.94
C ASP A 72 3.63 -4.45 -6.04
N ILE A 73 4.44 -4.86 -5.06
CA ILE A 73 4.05 -5.87 -4.07
C ILE A 73 2.97 -5.30 -3.17
N ILE A 74 3.13 -4.06 -2.73
CA ILE A 74 2.13 -3.38 -1.89
C ILE A 74 0.80 -3.27 -2.64
N MET A 75 0.82 -2.88 -3.92
CA MET A 75 -0.39 -2.82 -4.76
C MET A 75 -1.04 -4.20 -4.91
N LYS A 76 -0.27 -5.26 -5.19
CA LYS A 76 -0.80 -6.62 -5.28
C LYS A 76 -1.41 -7.09 -3.95
N ALA A 77 -0.70 -6.86 -2.85
CA ALA A 77 -1.14 -7.22 -1.51
C ALA A 77 -2.46 -6.51 -1.14
N ARG A 78 -2.64 -5.23 -1.52
CA ARG A 78 -3.92 -4.51 -1.36
C ARG A 78 -5.07 -5.20 -2.09
N GLY A 79 -4.84 -5.73 -3.29
CA GLY A 79 -5.84 -6.51 -4.03
C GLY A 79 -6.22 -7.82 -3.32
N ILE A 80 -5.23 -8.54 -2.79
CA ILE A 80 -5.44 -9.78 -2.02
C ILE A 80 -6.19 -9.50 -0.70
N ALA A 81 -5.82 -8.43 0.00
CA ALA A 81 -6.46 -8.02 1.25
C ALA A 81 -7.96 -7.78 1.08
N GLN A 82 -8.35 -7.09 0.01
CA GLN A 82 -9.76 -6.88 -0.34
C GLN A 82 -10.51 -8.19 -0.61
N GLN A 83 -9.89 -9.14 -1.31
CA GLN A 83 -10.50 -10.45 -1.58
C GLN A 83 -10.71 -11.29 -0.31
N ARG A 84 -9.90 -11.06 0.73
CA ARG A 84 -9.93 -11.82 1.98
C ARG A 84 -10.61 -11.10 3.14
N GLY A 85 -11.09 -9.87 2.92
CA GLY A 85 -11.73 -9.07 3.96
C GLY A 85 -10.76 -8.59 5.05
N VAL A 86 -9.46 -8.49 4.74
CA VAL A 86 -8.48 -7.91 5.66
C VAL A 86 -8.43 -6.40 5.40
N SER A 87 -8.93 -5.61 6.35
CA SER A 87 -8.94 -4.14 6.23
C SER A 87 -7.52 -3.57 6.21
N SER A 88 -7.28 -2.63 5.30
CA SER A 88 -6.00 -1.92 5.12
C SER A 88 -5.90 -0.61 5.92
N GLU A 89 -6.68 -0.49 6.99
CA GLU A 89 -6.73 0.70 7.87
C GLU A 89 -5.69 0.64 8.99
#